data_AF-A0AAV0EHS9-F1
#
_entry.id   AF-A0AAV0EHS9-F1
#
_cell.length_a   1.000
_cell.length_b   1.000
_cell.length_c   1.000
_cell.angle_alpha   90.00
_cell.angle_beta   90.00
_cell.angle_gamma   90.00
#
_symmetry.space_group_name_H-M   'P 1'
#
loop_
_entity.id
_entity.type
_entity.pdbx_description
1 polymer ?
#
loop_
_entity_poly.entity_id
_entity_poly.type
_entity_poly.pdbx_seq_one_letter_code
_entity_poly.pdbx_strand_id
1 'polypeptide(L)'
;MAAEVPIVSVKPETRPWTCRVTVIEKQNVRTAKASAMRFMPMILRDSAGNRVQATAFQGDIQGIDQRLALYSTYLVSNAFVKPITDMRFLVDVEYPYVWSFTRRTFIQDVAAETGQNFRQLAEADTTPFSDIYDSYLRETRINVMAAIVKKLPCTFVFSNDTQKPAWDVVLIDSQCIPIPFTMWEEFVTRHGREIEKCLHAGDFPLVLINRAAINLFQGLTLATRFDSHVELNPDGERALQLKKWCLLVSISMHLFTYQVV
;
A
#
# COMPACT_ATOMS: atom_id res chain seq x y z
N MET A 1 -22.79 7.39 -22.40
CA MET A 1 -21.76 6.47 -21.88
C MET A 1 -22.05 5.08 -22.43
N ALA A 2 -21.01 4.27 -22.65
CA ALA A 2 -21.20 2.87 -23.03
C ALA A 2 -21.80 2.09 -21.85
N ALA A 3 -22.35 0.90 -22.13
CA ALA A 3 -22.78 -0.01 -21.07
C ALA A 3 -21.60 -0.39 -20.17
N GLU A 4 -21.88 -0.58 -18.88
CA GLU A 4 -20.87 -1.02 -17.93
C GLU A 4 -20.49 -2.48 -18.18
N VAL A 5 -19.18 -2.75 -18.23
CA VAL A 5 -18.63 -4.09 -18.40
C VAL A 5 -17.68 -4.41 -17.24
N PRO A 6 -17.58 -5.68 -16.81
CA PRO A 6 -16.61 -6.08 -15.79
C PRO A 6 -15.18 -6.01 -16.32
N ILE A 7 -14.18 -6.02 -15.42
CA ILE A 7 -12.77 -5.91 -15.79
C ILE A 7 -12.39 -6.98 -16.81
N VAL A 8 -12.82 -8.22 -16.59
CA VAL A 8 -12.51 -9.39 -17.43
C VAL A 8 -12.95 -9.26 -18.89
N SER A 9 -13.92 -8.39 -19.19
CA SER A 9 -14.41 -8.14 -20.54
C SER A 9 -13.63 -7.06 -21.29
N VAL A 10 -12.78 -6.29 -20.60
CA VAL A 10 -12.01 -5.20 -21.19
C VAL A 10 -10.74 -5.77 -21.83
N LYS A 11 -10.60 -5.71 -23.15
CA LYS A 11 -9.40 -6.15 -23.89
C LYS A 11 -8.86 -5.00 -24.74
N PRO A 12 -7.64 -5.07 -25.29
CA PRO A 12 -7.09 -4.01 -26.14
C PRO A 12 -8.01 -3.58 -27.29
N GLU A 13 -8.72 -4.53 -27.88
CA GLU A 13 -9.67 -4.35 -28.98
C GLU A 13 -11.08 -3.93 -28.51
N THR A 14 -11.42 -4.10 -27.24
CA THR A 14 -12.74 -3.72 -26.71
C THR A 14 -12.85 -2.20 -26.77
N ARG A 15 -13.68 -1.66 -27.67
CA ARG A 15 -14.06 -0.23 -27.74
C ARG A 15 -15.47 -0.07 -28.34
N PRO A 16 -16.33 0.83 -27.82
CA PRO A 16 -16.18 1.59 -26.57
C PRO A 16 -16.43 0.70 -25.34
N TRP A 17 -15.86 1.07 -24.19
CA TRP A 17 -16.12 0.41 -22.90
C TRP A 17 -16.11 1.40 -21.75
N THR A 18 -16.87 1.07 -20.72
CA THR A 18 -16.90 1.74 -19.43
C THR A 18 -16.89 0.68 -18.34
N CYS A 19 -16.00 0.80 -17.35
CA CYS A 19 -15.86 -0.17 -16.27
C CYS A 19 -16.00 0.54 -14.92
N ARG A 20 -16.85 0.01 -14.03
CA ARG A 20 -16.98 0.47 -12.65
C ARG A 20 -15.92 -0.21 -11.78
N VAL A 21 -15.03 0.58 -11.21
CA VAL A 21 -13.88 0.08 -10.46
C VAL A 21 -13.62 0.90 -9.20
N THR A 22 -13.17 0.23 -8.16
CA THR A 22 -12.72 0.84 -6.91
C THR A 22 -11.19 0.82 -6.85
N VAL A 23 -10.59 1.94 -6.45
CA VAL A 23 -9.14 2.01 -6.22
C VAL A 23 -8.83 1.35 -4.90
N ILE A 24 -8.19 0.18 -4.91
CA ILE A 24 -7.87 -0.56 -3.68
C ILE A 24 -6.43 -0.34 -3.21
N GLU A 25 -5.52 0.06 -4.11
CA GLU A 25 -4.14 0.39 -3.74
C GLU A 25 -3.55 1.49 -4.63
N LYS A 26 -2.69 2.32 -4.03
CA LYS A 26 -1.87 3.31 -4.75
C LYS A 26 -0.40 3.15 -4.34
N GLN A 27 0.42 2.60 -5.23
CA GLN A 27 1.84 2.39 -4.97
C GLN A 27 2.64 3.68 -5.15
N ASN A 28 3.84 3.72 -4.59
CA ASN A 28 4.74 4.85 -4.74
C ASN A 28 5.18 5.06 -6.19
N VAL A 29 5.56 6.30 -6.52
CA VAL A 29 6.15 6.62 -7.83
C VAL A 29 7.50 5.93 -7.94
N ARG A 30 7.72 5.23 -9.05
CA ARG A 30 8.94 4.48 -9.32
C ARG A 30 9.58 4.95 -10.61
N THR A 31 10.88 4.76 -10.71
CA THR A 31 11.65 5.03 -11.93
C THR A 31 12.05 3.70 -12.57
N ALA A 32 11.76 3.54 -13.85
CA ALA A 32 12.14 2.37 -14.62
C ALA A 32 13.66 2.32 -14.78
N LYS A 33 14.26 1.14 -14.53
CA LYS A 33 15.71 0.93 -14.60
C LYS A 33 16.30 1.27 -15.98
N ALA A 34 15.54 0.99 -17.05
CA ALA A 34 16.03 1.08 -18.42
C ALA A 34 15.82 2.45 -19.09
N SER A 35 14.96 3.32 -18.57
CA SER A 35 14.47 4.46 -19.36
C SER A 35 14.22 5.76 -18.60
N ALA A 36 14.71 5.90 -17.36
CA ALA A 36 14.41 7.03 -16.46
C ALA A 36 12.89 7.34 -16.35
N MET A 37 12.04 6.41 -16.79
CA MET A 37 10.61 6.60 -16.94
C MET A 37 9.97 6.54 -15.56
N ARG A 38 9.32 7.62 -15.14
CA ARG A 38 8.55 7.63 -13.89
C ARG A 38 7.16 7.05 -14.12
N PHE A 39 6.71 6.21 -13.20
CA PHE A 39 5.39 5.60 -13.25
C PHE A 39 4.83 5.36 -11.85
N MET A 40 3.50 5.39 -11.73
CA MET A 40 2.78 5.15 -10.48
C MET A 40 1.77 4.02 -10.70
N PRO A 41 2.03 2.81 -10.18
CA PRO A 41 1.09 1.70 -10.22
C PRO A 41 -0.05 1.91 -9.22
N MET A 42 -1.24 1.44 -9.60
CA MET A 42 -2.43 1.38 -8.76
C MET A 42 -3.12 0.05 -9.03
N ILE A 43 -3.82 -0.47 -8.03
CA ILE A 43 -4.66 -1.66 -8.20
C ILE A 43 -6.12 -1.23 -8.12
N LEU A 44 -6.88 -1.67 -9.12
CA LEU A 44 -8.31 -1.44 -9.23
C LEU A 44 -9.04 -2.78 -9.09
N ARG A 45 -10.26 -2.74 -8.55
CA ARG A 45 -11.10 -3.92 -8.34
C ARG A 45 -12.54 -3.63 -8.75
N ASP A 46 -13.21 -4.57 -9.41
CA ASP A 46 -14.64 -4.48 -9.72
C ASP A 46 -15.52 -5.15 -8.65
N SER A 47 -16.84 -5.08 -8.82
CA SER A 47 -17.82 -5.68 -7.89
C SER A 47 -17.79 -7.21 -7.87
N ALA A 48 -17.30 -7.86 -8.93
CA ALA A 48 -17.13 -9.32 -8.99
C ALA A 48 -15.83 -9.79 -8.31
N GLY A 49 -14.94 -8.87 -7.95
CA GLY A 49 -13.68 -9.18 -7.27
C GLY A 49 -12.47 -9.29 -8.20
N ASN A 50 -12.66 -9.12 -9.50
CA ASN A 50 -11.57 -9.13 -10.47
C ASN A 50 -10.66 -7.92 -10.24
N ARG A 51 -9.37 -8.09 -10.48
CA ARG A 51 -8.39 -7.03 -10.25
C ARG A 51 -7.61 -6.70 -11.51
N VAL A 52 -7.21 -5.44 -11.61
CA VAL A 52 -6.33 -4.96 -12.68
C VAL A 52 -5.33 -3.95 -12.15
N GLN A 53 -4.10 -4.02 -12.65
CA GLN A 53 -3.13 -2.94 -12.45
C GLN A 53 -3.40 -1.80 -13.44
N ALA A 54 -3.59 -0.59 -12.92
CA ALA A 54 -3.56 0.65 -13.70
C ALA A 54 -2.26 1.39 -13.42
N THR A 55 -1.69 2.06 -14.42
CA THR A 55 -0.42 2.79 -14.29
C THR A 55 -0.53 4.17 -14.91
N ALA A 56 -0.17 5.20 -14.14
CA ALA A 56 0.04 6.55 -14.66
C ALA A 56 1.54 6.76 -14.95
N PHE A 57 1.86 7.49 -16.01
CA PHE A 57 3.25 7.72 -16.44
C PHE A 57 3.59 9.20 -16.47
N GLN A 58 4.85 9.55 -16.12
CA GLN A 58 5.42 10.88 -16.31
C GLN A 58 4.50 12.03 -15.85
N GLY A 59 4.19 12.97 -16.74
CA GLY A 59 3.39 14.16 -16.45
C GLY A 59 1.90 13.90 -16.20
N ASP A 60 1.44 12.65 -16.26
CA ASP A 60 0.08 12.26 -15.90
C ASP A 60 -0.04 11.78 -14.45
N ILE A 61 1.09 11.47 -13.79
CA ILE A 61 1.12 10.96 -12.41
C ILE A 61 0.39 11.91 -11.46
N GLN A 62 0.75 13.19 -11.44
CA GLN A 62 0.17 14.15 -10.48
C GLN A 62 -1.34 14.30 -10.65
N GLY A 63 -1.81 14.45 -11.89
CA GLY A 63 -3.24 14.62 -12.17
C GLY A 63 -4.06 13.39 -11.82
N ILE A 64 -3.54 12.20 -12.11
CA ILE A 64 -4.21 10.93 -11.79
C ILE A 64 -4.19 10.66 -10.27
N ASP A 65 -3.06 10.93 -9.60
CA ASP A 65 -2.92 10.76 -8.16
C ASP A 65 -3.90 11.63 -7.38
N GLN A 66 -4.10 12.88 -7.81
CA GLN A 66 -5.07 13.80 -7.22
C GLN A 66 -6.52 13.44 -7.57
N ARG A 67 -6.77 12.92 -8.78
CA ARG A 67 -8.12 12.54 -9.25
C ARG A 67 -8.67 11.32 -8.53
N LEU A 68 -7.81 10.39 -8.14
CA LEU A 68 -8.18 9.09 -7.59
C LEU A 68 -7.86 9.00 -6.10
N ALA A 69 -8.92 9.02 -5.28
CA ALA A 69 -8.88 8.68 -3.87
C ALA A 69 -8.90 7.15 -3.65
N LEU A 70 -8.17 6.69 -2.63
CA LEU A 70 -8.15 5.30 -2.18
C LEU A 70 -9.53 4.89 -1.64
N TYR A 71 -9.93 3.64 -1.90
CA TYR A 71 -11.23 3.06 -1.55
C TYR A 71 -12.45 3.78 -2.14
N SER A 72 -12.24 4.60 -3.17
CA SER A 72 -13.32 5.28 -3.88
C SER A 72 -13.61 4.62 -5.23
N THR A 73 -14.87 4.65 -5.63
CA THR A 73 -15.37 3.97 -6.84
C THR A 73 -15.57 4.97 -7.97
N TYR A 74 -15.15 4.58 -9.18
CA TYR A 74 -15.20 5.41 -10.37
C TYR A 74 -15.72 4.61 -11.57
N LEU A 75 -16.34 5.31 -12.51
CA LEU A 75 -16.52 4.83 -13.88
C LEU A 75 -15.30 5.25 -14.69
N VAL A 76 -14.55 4.26 -15.17
CA VAL A 76 -13.35 4.47 -16.00
C VAL A 76 -13.66 4.09 -17.43
N SER A 77 -13.23 4.91 -18.39
CA SER A 77 -13.35 4.64 -19.82
C SER A 77 -12.14 5.16 -20.58
N ASN A 78 -11.91 4.63 -21.78
CA ASN A 78 -10.85 5.10 -22.69
C ASN A 78 -9.43 5.05 -22.09
N ALA A 79 -9.18 4.17 -21.11
CA ALA A 79 -7.82 3.83 -20.73
C ALA A 79 -7.16 3.00 -21.84
N PHE A 80 -5.83 3.11 -21.98
CA PHE A 80 -5.11 2.23 -22.89
C PHE A 80 -4.91 0.88 -22.23
N VAL A 81 -5.30 -0.21 -22.91
CA VAL A 81 -5.18 -1.57 -22.40
C VAL A 81 -4.09 -2.29 -23.18
N LYS A 82 -3.16 -2.91 -22.47
CA LYS A 82 -2.04 -3.65 -23.07
C LYS A 82 -1.89 -5.03 -22.42
N PRO A 83 -1.48 -6.05 -23.17
CA PRO A 83 -1.06 -7.31 -22.58
C PRO A 83 0.10 -7.09 -21.61
N ILE A 84 0.12 -7.85 -20.52
CA ILE A 84 1.25 -7.86 -19.59
C ILE A 84 2.43 -8.58 -20.26
N THR A 85 3.59 -7.93 -20.27
CA THR A 85 4.85 -8.51 -20.75
C THR A 85 5.79 -8.92 -19.62
N ASP A 86 5.54 -8.42 -18.41
CA ASP A 86 6.33 -8.67 -17.21
C ASP A 86 5.41 -9.15 -16.10
N MET A 87 5.57 -10.42 -15.71
CA MET A 87 4.71 -11.11 -14.74
C MET A 87 4.69 -10.44 -13.37
N ARG A 88 5.64 -9.53 -13.07
CA ARG A 88 5.61 -8.73 -11.84
C ARG A 88 4.42 -7.76 -11.77
N PHE A 89 3.79 -7.46 -12.91
CA PHE A 89 2.59 -6.63 -13.00
C PHE A 89 1.30 -7.45 -13.04
N LEU A 90 1.39 -8.79 -12.99
CA LEU A 90 0.23 -9.66 -12.95
C LEU A 90 -0.41 -9.60 -11.56
N VAL A 91 -1.59 -8.96 -11.50
CA VAL A 91 -2.39 -8.87 -10.27
C VAL A 91 -3.45 -9.97 -10.21
N ASP A 92 -3.93 -10.39 -11.38
CA ASP A 92 -4.98 -11.39 -11.53
C ASP A 92 -4.62 -12.35 -12.66
N VAL A 93 -4.58 -13.65 -12.36
CA VAL A 93 -4.16 -14.69 -13.31
C VAL A 93 -5.18 -14.81 -14.44
N GLU A 94 -6.46 -14.54 -14.17
CA GLU A 94 -7.54 -14.63 -15.16
C GLU A 94 -7.59 -13.41 -16.08
N TYR A 95 -6.84 -12.35 -15.76
CA TYR A 95 -6.84 -11.10 -16.51
C TYR A 95 -5.42 -10.57 -16.79
N PRO A 96 -4.74 -11.07 -17.83
CA PRO A 96 -3.34 -10.77 -18.13
C PRO A 96 -3.14 -9.44 -18.86
N TYR A 97 -3.85 -8.39 -18.45
CA TYR A 97 -3.76 -7.06 -19.06
C TYR A 97 -3.49 -5.96 -18.02
N VAL A 98 -2.88 -4.87 -18.47
CA VAL A 98 -2.59 -3.68 -17.67
C VAL A 98 -3.23 -2.45 -18.32
N TRP A 99 -3.72 -1.54 -17.51
CA TRP A 99 -4.29 -0.27 -17.97
C TRP A 99 -3.28 0.86 -17.83
N SER A 100 -3.20 1.74 -18.83
CA SER A 100 -2.43 2.99 -18.75
C SER A 100 -3.40 4.17 -18.66
N PHE A 101 -3.32 4.88 -17.54
CA PHE A 101 -4.10 6.09 -17.30
C PHE A 101 -3.34 7.28 -17.83
N THR A 102 -4.04 8.06 -18.65
CA THR A 102 -3.52 9.27 -19.29
C THR A 102 -4.55 10.38 -19.16
N ARG A 103 -4.22 11.60 -19.60
CA ARG A 103 -5.19 12.71 -19.69
C ARG A 103 -6.41 12.42 -20.56
N ARG A 104 -6.36 11.40 -21.43
CA ARG A 104 -7.48 10.98 -22.29
C ARG A 104 -8.40 9.95 -21.63
N THR A 105 -7.98 9.39 -20.49
CA THR A 105 -8.79 8.46 -19.72
C THR A 105 -9.92 9.23 -19.04
N PHE A 106 -11.15 8.82 -19.30
CA PHE A 106 -12.32 9.42 -18.68
C PHE A 106 -12.56 8.75 -17.32
N ILE A 107 -12.65 9.56 -16.25
CA ILE A 107 -12.84 9.10 -14.87
C ILE A 107 -13.98 9.92 -14.27
N GLN A 108 -15.09 9.24 -13.95
CA GLN A 108 -16.27 9.84 -13.34
C GLN A 108 -16.53 9.26 -11.95
N ASP A 109 -16.93 10.11 -11.01
CA ASP A 109 -17.23 9.71 -9.64
C ASP A 109 -18.53 8.88 -9.56
N VAL A 110 -18.50 7.89 -8.67
CA VAL A 110 -19.69 7.13 -8.26
C VAL A 110 -19.93 7.42 -6.78
N ALA A 111 -21.19 7.58 -6.39
CA ALA A 111 -21.56 7.82 -4.99
C ALA A 111 -20.98 6.74 -4.06
N ALA A 112 -20.56 7.17 -2.87
CA ALA A 112 -19.74 6.41 -1.93
C ALA A 112 -20.55 5.35 -1.15
N GLU A 113 -21.06 4.33 -1.83
CA GLU A 113 -21.76 3.23 -1.15
C GLU A 113 -20.85 2.04 -0.84
N THR A 114 -19.70 1.89 -1.53
CA THR A 114 -18.89 0.65 -1.48
C THR A 114 -17.53 0.80 -0.78
N GLY A 115 -17.07 2.01 -0.47
CA GLY A 115 -15.71 2.24 0.04
C GLY A 115 -15.40 1.64 1.41
N GLN A 116 -16.39 1.60 2.32
CA GLN A 116 -16.23 1.02 3.66
C GLN A 116 -15.95 -0.49 3.63
N ASN A 117 -16.61 -1.23 2.74
CA ASN A 117 -16.45 -2.69 2.64
C ASN A 117 -15.03 -3.08 2.20
N PHE A 118 -14.42 -2.31 1.28
CA PHE A 118 -13.07 -2.62 0.81
C PHE A 118 -12.00 -2.34 1.85
N ARG A 119 -12.17 -1.30 2.67
CA ARG A 119 -11.29 -1.03 3.81
C ARG A 119 -11.33 -2.18 4.80
N GLN A 120 -12.52 -2.60 5.22
CA GLN A 120 -12.70 -3.74 6.12
C GLN A 120 -12.06 -5.01 5.57
N LEU A 121 -12.15 -5.25 4.25
CA LEU A 121 -11.51 -6.40 3.64
C LEU A 121 -9.97 -6.32 3.70
N ALA A 122 -9.39 -5.14 3.47
CA ALA A 122 -7.95 -4.94 3.60
C ALA A 122 -7.47 -5.10 5.05
N GLU A 123 -8.23 -4.60 6.02
CA GLU A 123 -7.96 -4.79 7.45
C GLU A 123 -8.10 -6.26 7.89
N ALA A 124 -9.02 -7.01 7.27
CA ALA A 124 -9.24 -8.42 7.57
C ALA A 124 -8.11 -9.32 7.02
N ASP A 125 -7.46 -8.92 5.92
CA ASP A 125 -6.37 -9.65 5.25
C ASP A 125 -4.99 -9.46 5.91
N THR A 126 -4.94 -8.95 7.15
CA THR A 126 -3.68 -8.77 7.89
C THR A 126 -3.34 -9.98 8.74
N THR A 127 -2.07 -10.40 8.69
CA THR A 127 -1.47 -11.44 9.51
C THR A 127 -1.17 -10.91 10.93
N PRO A 128 -1.66 -11.58 12.00
CA PRO A 128 -1.25 -11.28 13.38
C PRO A 128 0.26 -11.46 13.58
N PHE A 129 0.87 -10.74 14.52
CA PHE A 129 2.32 -10.81 14.70
C PHE A 129 2.79 -12.19 15.17
N SER A 130 1.96 -12.91 15.95
CA SER A 130 2.23 -14.28 16.37
C SER A 130 2.42 -15.26 15.21
N ASP A 131 1.82 -15.00 14.05
CA ASP A 131 1.73 -15.95 12.94
C ASP A 131 2.74 -15.62 11.83
N ILE A 132 3.52 -14.54 11.97
CA ILE A 132 4.47 -14.08 10.95
C ILE A 132 5.54 -15.14 10.67
N TYR A 133 6.02 -15.84 11.70
CA TYR A 133 7.01 -16.89 11.53
C TYR A 133 6.48 -18.05 10.66
N ASP A 134 5.25 -18.49 10.90
CA ASP A 134 4.60 -19.54 10.10
C ASP A 134 4.32 -19.06 8.67
N SER A 135 4.00 -17.79 8.49
CA SER A 135 3.84 -17.19 7.16
C SER A 135 5.16 -17.11 6.39
N TYR A 136 6.29 -16.88 7.08
CA TYR A 136 7.62 -16.95 6.47
C TYR A 136 7.96 -18.36 5.98
N LEU A 137 7.73 -19.38 6.80
CA LEU A 137 7.99 -20.78 6.42
C LEU A 137 7.17 -21.23 5.22
N ARG A 138 5.98 -20.65 5.03
CA ARG A 138 5.10 -20.90 3.87
C ARG A 138 5.40 -20.01 2.67
N GLU A 139 6.43 -19.15 2.74
CA GLU A 139 6.78 -18.16 1.71
C GLU A 139 5.62 -17.26 1.29
N THR A 140 4.70 -17.02 2.23
CA THR A 140 3.52 -16.20 1.97
C THR A 140 3.84 -14.71 2.14
N ARG A 141 3.28 -13.89 1.26
CA ARG A 141 3.30 -12.43 1.47
C ARG A 141 2.35 -12.12 2.62
N ILE A 142 2.80 -11.28 3.54
CA ILE A 142 1.97 -10.85 4.68
C ILE A 142 1.55 -9.40 4.52
N ASN A 143 0.36 -9.11 5.01
CA ASN A 143 -0.06 -7.74 5.30
C ASN A 143 -0.12 -7.58 6.81
N VAL A 144 0.23 -6.41 7.34
CA VAL A 144 0.24 -6.17 8.78
C VAL A 144 -0.39 -4.82 9.09
N MET A 145 -1.14 -4.77 10.20
CA MET A 145 -1.63 -3.53 10.78
C MET A 145 -1.06 -3.37 12.18
N ALA A 146 -0.43 -2.23 12.45
CA ALA A 146 0.32 -2.01 13.67
C ALA A 146 0.41 -0.52 14.03
N ALA A 147 0.75 -0.23 15.28
CA ALA A 147 1.13 1.11 15.72
C ALA A 147 2.65 1.28 15.66
N ILE A 148 3.13 2.44 15.22
CA ILE A 148 4.54 2.80 15.34
C ILE A 148 4.78 3.41 16.71
N VAL A 149 5.71 2.85 17.47
CA VAL A 149 6.00 3.29 18.85
C VAL A 149 7.28 4.08 18.98
N LYS A 150 8.24 3.84 18.08
CA LYS A 150 9.57 4.45 18.15
C LYS A 150 10.19 4.52 16.76
N LYS A 151 10.89 5.62 16.49
CA LYS A 151 11.84 5.72 15.39
C LYS A 151 13.24 5.36 15.90
N LEU A 152 13.95 4.53 15.16
CA LEU A 152 15.32 4.12 15.44
C LEU A 152 16.34 5.00 14.68
N PRO A 153 17.63 5.00 15.08
CA PRO A 153 18.62 5.96 14.56
C PRO A 153 18.99 5.83 13.07
N CYS A 154 18.66 4.72 12.39
CA CYS A 154 19.09 4.52 11.01
C CYS A 154 18.31 5.43 10.05
N THR A 155 19.04 6.14 9.18
CA THR A 155 18.46 7.12 8.24
C THR A 155 18.92 6.90 6.78
N PHE A 156 20.07 6.27 6.55
CA PHE A 156 20.59 5.97 5.22
C PHE A 156 21.44 4.70 5.20
N VAL A 157 21.32 3.91 4.15
CA VAL A 157 22.12 2.71 3.90
C VAL A 157 22.76 2.80 2.52
N PHE A 158 24.04 2.47 2.42
CA PHE A 158 24.75 2.38 1.15
C PHE A 158 24.46 1.04 0.47
N SER A 159 23.99 1.08 -0.77
CA SER A 159 23.77 -0.10 -1.60
C SER A 159 24.12 0.20 -3.06
N ASN A 160 24.98 -0.62 -3.67
CA ASN A 160 25.45 -0.46 -5.05
C ASN A 160 25.89 0.98 -5.37
N ASP A 161 26.79 1.53 -4.56
CA ASP A 161 27.33 2.91 -4.66
C ASP A 161 26.29 4.03 -4.64
N THR A 162 25.05 3.74 -4.23
CA THR A 162 23.98 4.71 -4.06
C THR A 162 23.55 4.74 -2.59
N GLN A 163 23.53 5.92 -1.99
CA GLN A 163 22.96 6.12 -0.67
C GLN A 163 21.43 6.09 -0.77
N LYS A 164 20.80 5.14 -0.10
CA LYS A 164 19.34 5.01 -0.06
C LYS A 164 18.83 5.41 1.32
N PRO A 165 17.84 6.31 1.43
CA PRO A 165 17.25 6.60 2.73
C PRO A 165 16.53 5.36 3.24
N ALA A 166 16.74 5.04 4.50
CA ALA A 166 16.13 3.92 5.19
C ALA A 166 15.79 4.35 6.60
N TRP A 167 14.53 4.18 7.02
CA TRP A 167 14.10 4.45 8.38
C TRP A 167 13.68 3.17 9.06
N ASP A 168 14.31 2.90 10.18
CA ASP A 168 13.92 1.82 11.06
C ASP A 168 12.93 2.38 12.10
N VAL A 169 11.79 1.71 12.24
CA VAL A 169 10.78 2.00 13.26
C VAL A 169 10.41 0.73 13.99
N VAL A 170 9.87 0.85 15.20
CA VAL A 170 9.34 -0.30 15.96
C VAL A 170 7.83 -0.33 15.80
N LEU A 171 7.32 -1.42 15.26
CA LEU A 171 5.90 -1.73 15.17
C LEU A 171 5.47 -2.51 16.41
N ILE A 172 4.25 -2.26 16.87
CA ILE A 172 3.59 -3.08 17.88
C ILE A 172 2.15 -3.35 17.45
N ASP A 173 1.67 -4.55 17.73
CA ASP A 173 0.27 -4.91 17.59
C ASP A 173 -0.42 -5.04 18.96
N SER A 174 -1.70 -5.41 18.97
CA SER A 174 -2.45 -5.60 20.22
C SER A 174 -1.91 -6.70 21.13
N GLN A 175 -0.99 -7.56 20.65
CA GLN A 175 -0.32 -8.59 21.43
C GLN A 175 0.95 -8.09 22.13
N CYS A 176 1.27 -6.79 22.01
CA CYS A 176 2.50 -6.19 22.54
C CYS A 176 3.79 -6.78 21.96
N ILE A 177 3.76 -7.38 20.76
CA ILE A 177 4.96 -7.96 20.14
C ILE A 177 5.71 -6.85 19.38
N PRO A 178 6.92 -6.44 19.80
CA PRO A 178 7.68 -5.41 19.09
C PRO A 178 8.39 -6.03 17.89
N ILE A 179 8.18 -5.46 16.70
CA ILE A 179 8.87 -5.90 15.48
C ILE A 179 9.53 -4.69 14.80
N PRO A 180 10.87 -4.71 14.59
CA PRO A 180 11.54 -3.70 13.79
C PRO A 180 11.05 -3.74 12.34
N PHE A 181 10.80 -2.57 11.78
CA PHE A 181 10.35 -2.37 10.42
C PHE A 181 11.18 -1.32 9.70
N THR A 182 11.77 -1.70 8.56
CA THR A 182 12.56 -0.81 7.72
C THR A 182 11.74 -0.30 6.53
N MET A 183 11.51 1.01 6.50
CA MET A 183 10.98 1.71 5.32
C MET A 183 12.13 2.18 4.43
N TRP A 184 12.00 1.98 3.12
CA TRP A 184 13.04 2.32 2.15
C TRP A 184 12.62 3.44 1.19
N GLU A 185 13.58 4.27 0.79
CA GLU A 185 13.45 5.21 -0.34
C GLU A 185 12.19 6.10 -0.24
N GLU A 186 11.27 5.98 -1.20
CA GLU A 186 10.09 6.84 -1.31
C GLU A 186 9.10 6.66 -0.14
N PHE A 187 9.15 5.53 0.57
CA PHE A 187 8.34 5.37 1.78
C PHE A 187 8.80 6.33 2.88
N VAL A 188 10.11 6.57 2.99
CA VAL A 188 10.68 7.52 3.95
C VAL A 188 10.29 8.95 3.60
N THR A 189 10.42 9.33 2.33
CA THR A 189 10.12 10.70 1.88
C THR A 189 8.63 11.03 2.00
N ARG A 190 7.76 10.07 1.70
CA ARG A 190 6.30 10.25 1.72
C ARG A 190 5.70 10.22 3.12
N HIS A 191 6.09 9.24 3.94
CA HIS A 191 5.45 8.97 5.23
C HIS A 191 6.27 9.47 6.42
N GLY A 192 7.57 9.64 6.25
CA GLY A 192 8.49 9.89 7.36
C GLY A 192 8.18 11.16 8.15
N ARG A 193 7.93 12.29 7.47
CA ARG A 193 7.64 13.57 8.13
C ARG A 193 6.40 13.48 9.04
N GLU A 194 5.37 12.78 8.59
CA GLU A 194 4.13 12.61 9.35
C GLU A 194 4.35 11.70 10.56
N ILE A 195 5.06 10.58 10.36
CA ILE A 195 5.43 9.66 11.45
C ILE A 195 6.22 10.39 12.55
N GLU A 196 7.26 11.14 12.16
CA GLU A 196 8.06 11.92 13.12
C GLU A 196 7.21 12.94 13.88
N LYS A 197 6.34 13.65 13.17
CA LYS A 197 5.45 14.65 13.78
C LYS A 197 4.54 14.01 14.83
N CYS A 198 3.94 12.85 14.53
CA CYS A 198 3.09 12.12 15.48
C CYS A 198 3.89 11.65 16.69
N LEU A 199 5.04 11.00 16.47
CA LEU A 199 5.88 10.50 17.56
C LEU A 199 6.39 11.62 18.48
N HIS A 200 6.76 12.78 17.92
CA HIS A 200 7.15 13.95 18.73
C HIS A 200 5.99 14.55 19.54
N ALA A 201 4.74 14.36 19.09
CA ALA A 201 3.56 14.77 19.83
C ALA A 201 3.15 13.79 20.95
N GLY A 202 3.84 12.65 21.08
CA GLY A 202 3.46 11.57 21.99
C GLY A 202 2.36 10.66 21.45
N ASP A 203 2.01 10.79 20.16
CA ASP A 203 1.03 9.95 19.49
C ASP A 203 1.71 8.74 18.82
N PHE A 204 0.97 7.64 18.73
CA PHE A 204 1.39 6.43 18.04
C PHE A 204 0.63 6.30 16.71
N PRO A 205 1.23 6.70 15.57
CA PRO A 205 0.54 6.60 14.28
C PRO A 205 0.33 5.13 13.92
N LEU A 206 -0.83 4.83 13.34
CA LEU A 206 -1.15 3.49 12.84
C LEU A 206 -0.65 3.32 11.42
N VAL A 207 -0.33 2.08 11.05
CA VAL A 207 0.07 1.72 9.69
C VAL A 207 -0.66 0.48 9.24
N LEU A 208 -1.05 0.45 7.97
CA LEU A 208 -1.39 -0.77 7.24
C LEU A 208 -0.33 -0.97 6.17
N ILE A 209 0.36 -2.11 6.21
CA ILE A 209 1.44 -2.45 5.28
C ILE A 209 1.01 -3.69 4.51
N ASN A 210 0.83 -3.55 3.19
CA ASN A 210 0.58 -4.70 2.32
C ASN A 210 1.88 -5.21 1.71
N ARG A 211 2.01 -6.54 1.65
CA ARG A 211 3.17 -7.24 1.09
C ARG A 211 4.49 -6.82 1.75
N ALA A 212 4.53 -6.90 3.09
CA ALA A 212 5.79 -6.71 3.83
C ALA A 212 6.76 -7.85 3.54
N ALA A 213 8.05 -7.55 3.41
CA ALA A 213 9.10 -8.57 3.41
C ALA A 213 9.42 -8.98 4.84
N ILE A 214 9.55 -10.28 5.08
CA ILE A 214 10.02 -10.83 6.34
C ILE A 214 11.50 -11.16 6.22
N ASN A 215 12.29 -10.77 7.21
CA ASN A 215 13.71 -11.10 7.32
C ASN A 215 14.00 -11.70 8.70
N LEU A 216 14.81 -12.76 8.75
CA LEU A 216 15.17 -13.49 9.98
C LEU A 216 16.67 -13.45 10.30
N PHE A 217 17.49 -12.75 9.50
CA PHE A 217 18.95 -12.80 9.62
C PHE A 217 19.48 -12.30 10.98
N GLN A 218 18.83 -11.28 11.56
CA GLN A 218 19.16 -10.70 12.87
C GLN A 218 17.95 -10.71 13.80
N GLY A 219 17.21 -11.82 13.78
CA GLY A 219 15.87 -11.89 14.36
C GLY A 219 14.79 -11.43 13.39
N LEU A 220 13.54 -11.50 13.84
CA LEU A 220 12.37 -11.18 13.03
C LEU A 220 12.27 -9.68 12.79
N THR A 221 12.43 -9.27 11.54
CA THR A 221 12.21 -7.89 11.08
C THR A 221 11.34 -7.85 9.82
N LEU A 222 10.70 -6.72 9.62
CA LEU A 222 9.89 -6.43 8.44
C LEU A 222 10.56 -5.35 7.59
N ALA A 223 10.30 -5.35 6.29
CA ALA A 223 10.77 -4.29 5.41
C ALA A 223 9.81 -4.01 4.25
N THR A 224 9.79 -2.77 3.77
CA THR A 224 9.10 -2.43 2.51
C THR A 224 9.83 -3.01 1.30
N ARG A 225 9.07 -3.48 0.31
CA ARG A 225 9.51 -3.89 -1.01
C ARG A 225 9.10 -2.86 -2.06
N PHE A 226 9.57 -3.05 -3.29
CA PHE A 226 9.17 -2.23 -4.43
C PHE A 226 7.66 -2.29 -4.74
N ASP A 227 7.01 -3.40 -4.37
CA ASP A 227 5.60 -3.67 -4.56
C ASP A 227 4.79 -3.51 -3.27
N SER A 228 5.39 -3.10 -2.14
CA SER A 228 4.62 -2.85 -0.91
C SER A 228 3.71 -1.64 -1.06
N HIS A 229 2.62 -1.64 -0.31
CA HIS A 229 1.76 -0.47 -0.12
C HIS A 229 1.74 -0.15 1.37
N VAL A 230 1.90 1.13 1.72
CA VAL A 230 1.86 1.60 3.10
C VAL A 230 0.80 2.69 3.19
N GLU A 231 -0.14 2.49 4.08
CA GLU A 231 -1.18 3.45 4.44
C GLU A 231 -0.93 3.90 5.87
N LEU A 232 -0.80 5.22 6.08
CA LEU A 232 -0.70 5.81 7.42
C LEU A 232 -2.07 6.19 7.93
N ASN A 233 -2.29 5.94 9.23
CA ASN A 233 -3.53 6.20 9.94
C ASN A 233 -4.75 5.73 9.15
N PRO A 234 -4.81 4.43 8.76
CA PRO A 234 -5.96 3.90 8.04
C PRO A 234 -7.24 4.14 8.83
N ASP A 235 -8.31 4.44 8.12
CA ASP A 235 -9.65 4.52 8.69
C ASP A 235 -10.30 3.14 8.67
N GLY A 236 -10.99 2.76 9.74
CA GLY A 236 -11.72 1.50 9.79
C GLY A 236 -12.02 1.08 11.21
N GLU A 237 -12.79 0.01 11.36
CA GLU A 237 -13.16 -0.47 12.69
C GLU A 237 -11.94 -1.04 13.41
N ARG A 238 -11.10 -1.82 12.70
CA ARG A 238 -9.90 -2.42 13.29
C ARG A 238 -8.86 -1.36 13.65
N ALA A 239 -8.66 -0.38 12.77
CA ALA A 239 -7.79 0.75 13.08
C ALA A 239 -8.29 1.55 14.30
N LEU A 240 -9.61 1.79 14.43
CA LEU A 240 -10.18 2.44 15.61
C LEU A 240 -9.99 1.61 16.89
N GLN A 241 -10.14 0.28 16.81
CA GLN A 241 -9.89 -0.62 17.93
C GLN A 241 -8.41 -0.58 18.36
N LEU A 242 -7.48 -0.66 17.41
CA LEU A 242 -6.04 -0.59 17.69
C LEU A 242 -5.64 0.78 18.27
N LYS A 243 -6.22 1.87 17.75
CA LYS A 243 -6.00 3.22 18.28
C LYS A 243 -6.48 3.34 19.73
N LYS A 244 -7.67 2.83 20.04
CA LYS A 244 -8.20 2.81 21.42
C LYS A 244 -7.30 1.99 22.34
N TRP A 245 -6.85 0.83 21.88
CA TRP A 245 -5.91 -0.01 22.64
C TRP A 245 -4.60 0.74 22.92
N CYS A 246 -4.00 1.41 21.93
CA CYS A 246 -2.79 2.22 22.12
C CYS A 246 -2.95 3.28 23.21
N LEU A 247 -4.12 3.91 23.31
CA LEU A 247 -4.41 4.90 24.35
C LEU A 247 -4.45 4.26 25.75
N LEU A 248 -5.02 3.05 25.87
CA LEU A 248 -5.09 2.32 27.14
C LEU A 248 -3.71 1.88 27.65
N VAL A 249 -2.83 1.44 26.73
CA VAL A 249 -1.47 0.99 27.08
C VAL A 249 -0.42 2.09 26.94
N SER A 250 -0.83 3.34 26.68
CA SER A 250 0.06 4.45 26.34
C SER A 250 1.14 4.67 27.38
N ILE A 251 0.82 4.60 28.68
CA ILE A 251 1.80 4.73 29.77
C ILE A 251 2.88 3.64 29.66
N SER A 252 2.46 2.39 29.45
CA SER A 252 3.37 1.25 29.28
C SER A 252 4.18 1.36 27.99
N MET A 253 3.60 1.88 26.90
CA MET A 253 4.30 2.11 25.64
C MET A 253 5.37 3.19 25.79
N HIS A 254 5.07 4.30 26.48
CA HIS A 254 6.06 5.32 26.79
C HIS A 254 7.21 4.73 27.61
N LEU A 255 6.92 3.95 28.67
CA LEU A 255 7.95 3.25 29.44
C LEU A 255 8.80 2.30 28.58
N PHE A 256 8.18 1.58 27.64
CA PHE A 256 8.88 0.71 26.70
C PHE A 256 9.83 1.48 25.79
N THR A 257 9.45 2.69 25.33
CA THR A 257 10.35 3.51 24.50
C THR A 257 11.63 3.94 25.24
N TYR A 258 11.56 4.10 26.57
CA TYR A 258 12.70 4.48 27.43
C TYR A 258 13.64 3.31 27.75
N GLN A 259 13.15 2.07 27.78
CA GLN A 259 13.96 0.90 28.15
C GLN A 259 14.76 0.29 27.00
N VAL A 260 14.41 0.57 25.74
CA VAL A 260 15.14 0.08 24.55
C VAL A 260 16.21 1.10 24.13
N VAL A 261 17.06 1.53 25.06
CA VAL A 261 18.24 2.39 24.83
C VAL A 261 19.49 1.64 25.25
#